data_AF-A0A9D6F2P9-F1
#
_entry.id   AF-A0A9D6F2P9-F1
#
_cell.length_a   1.000
_cell.length_b   1.000
_cell.length_c   1.000
_cell.angle_alpha   90.00
_cell.angle_beta   90.00
_cell.angle_gamma   90.00
#
_symmetry.space_group_name_H-M   'P 1'
#
loop_
_entity.id
_entity.type
_entity.pdbx_description
1 polymer ?
#
loop_
_entity_poly.entity_id
_entity_poly.type
_entity_poly.pdbx_seq_one_letter_code
_entity_poly.pdbx_strand_id
1 'polypeptide(L)'
;MPHLKSAKKRLRQNLKRRDHNRAVKKTLRKQLKATFEVADAKEIKLDDLKKQATVAVKKLDKAAARGIIHRNTAARKKSQIARLINKKSQPVAG
;
A
#
# COMPACT_ATOMS: atom_id res chain seq x y z
N MET A 1 32.47 2.63 8.16
CA MET A 1 32.40 1.14 8.19
C MET A 1 32.14 0.67 9.61
N PRO A 2 31.45 -0.46 9.86
CA PRO A 2 31.24 -0.93 11.23
C PRO A 2 32.56 -1.36 11.87
N HIS A 3 32.91 -0.76 13.02
CA HIS A 3 34.14 -1.08 13.75
C HIS A 3 33.98 -2.31 14.68
N LEU A 4 32.75 -2.63 15.08
CA LEU A 4 32.41 -3.76 15.95
C LEU A 4 31.88 -4.97 15.14
N LYS A 5 32.23 -6.19 15.56
CA LYS A 5 31.73 -7.45 14.94
C LYS A 5 30.20 -7.53 14.93
N SER A 6 29.56 -7.11 16.03
CA SER A 6 28.09 -7.03 16.16
C SER A 6 27.47 -6.04 15.16
N ALA A 7 28.09 -4.88 14.98
CA ALA A 7 27.66 -3.86 14.04
C ALA A 7 27.78 -4.34 12.58
N LYS A 8 28.87 -5.05 12.22
CA LYS A 8 29.01 -5.68 10.88
C LYS A 8 27.88 -6.69 10.62
N LYS A 9 27.50 -7.50 11.62
CA LYS A 9 26.35 -8.42 11.52
C LYS A 9 25.03 -7.68 11.33
N ARG A 10 24.78 -6.62 12.10
CA ARG A 10 23.57 -5.79 11.97
C ARG A 10 23.48 -5.13 10.59
N LEU A 11 24.59 -4.60 10.06
CA LEU A 11 24.62 -4.03 8.71
C LEU A 11 24.18 -5.05 7.65
N ARG A 12 24.75 -6.27 7.67
CA ARG A 12 24.35 -7.34 6.73
C ARG A 12 22.87 -7.70 6.83
N GLN A 13 22.33 -7.80 8.05
CA GLN A 13 20.91 -8.07 8.27
C GLN A 13 20.02 -6.93 7.75
N ASN A 14 20.43 -5.68 7.99
CA ASN A 14 19.68 -4.50 7.58
C ASN A 14 19.63 -4.36 6.06
N LEU A 15 20.72 -4.64 5.34
CA LEU A 15 20.73 -4.63 3.88
C LEU A 15 19.69 -5.61 3.31
N LYS A 16 19.71 -6.87 3.77
CA LYS A 16 18.74 -7.89 3.35
C LYS A 16 17.29 -7.47 3.63
N ARG A 17 17.02 -6.96 4.84
CA ARG A 17 15.67 -6.48 5.22
C ARG A 17 15.25 -5.26 4.39
N ARG A 18 16.17 -4.33 4.13
CA ARG A 18 15.92 -3.12 3.34
C ARG A 18 15.50 -3.48 1.93
N ASP A 19 16.20 -4.41 1.28
CA ASP A 19 15.93 -4.77 -0.11
C ASP A 19 14.57 -5.49 -0.25
N HIS A 20 14.27 -6.41 0.67
CA HIS A 20 12.93 -7.02 0.76
C HIS A 20 11.83 -5.98 1.00
N ASN A 21 12.01 -5.10 1.99
CA ASN A 21 11.03 -4.07 2.30
C ASN A 21 10.84 -3.07 1.16
N ARG A 22 11.91 -2.78 0.41
CA ARG A 22 11.86 -1.94 -0.80
C ARG A 22 11.00 -2.58 -1.88
N ALA A 23 11.19 -3.88 -2.13
CA ALA A 23 10.38 -4.62 -3.10
C ALA A 23 8.89 -4.61 -2.73
N VAL A 24 8.56 -4.91 -1.47
CA VAL A 24 7.17 -4.89 -0.97
C VAL A 24 6.56 -3.48 -1.05
N LYS A 25 7.32 -2.44 -0.67
CA LYS A 25 6.84 -1.05 -0.79
C LYS A 25 6.62 -0.66 -2.25
N LYS A 26 7.46 -1.11 -3.18
CA LYS A 26 7.33 -0.83 -4.63
C LYS A 26 6.05 -1.47 -5.18
N THR A 27 5.80 -2.74 -4.88
CA THR A 27 4.59 -3.44 -5.34
C THR A 27 3.33 -2.83 -4.75
N LEU A 28 3.36 -2.43 -3.48
CA LEU A 28 2.24 -1.75 -2.81
C LEU A 28 1.94 -0.39 -3.45
N ARG A 29 2.96 0.41 -3.74
CA ARG A 29 2.79 1.70 -4.46
C ARG A 29 2.21 1.50 -5.85
N LYS A 30 2.68 0.49 -6.60
CA LYS A 30 2.13 0.16 -7.94
C LYS A 30 0.65 -0.21 -7.85
N GLN A 31 0.27 -1.05 -6.88
CA GLN A 31 -1.13 -1.43 -6.67
C GLN A 31 -2.01 -0.22 -6.33
N LEU A 32 -1.54 0.64 -5.43
CA LEU A 32 -2.27 1.85 -5.06
C LEU A 32 -2.46 2.77 -6.26
N LYS A 33 -1.40 2.99 -7.06
CA LYS A 33 -1.49 3.80 -8.28
C LYS A 33 -2.53 3.25 -9.26
N ALA A 34 -2.49 1.94 -9.53
CA ALA A 34 -3.48 1.28 -10.38
C ALA A 34 -4.93 1.45 -9.85
N THR A 35 -5.11 1.43 -8.53
CA THR A 35 -6.44 1.65 -7.92
C THR A 35 -6.92 3.08 -8.13
N PHE A 36 -6.03 4.07 -8.03
CA PHE A 36 -6.36 5.47 -8.29
C PHE A 36 -6.61 5.74 -9.78
N GLU A 37 -5.80 5.15 -10.68
CA GLU A 37 -5.99 5.27 -12.13
C GLU A 37 -7.36 4.73 -12.58
N VAL A 38 -7.83 3.61 -12.02
CA VAL A 38 -9.18 3.07 -12.28
C VAL A 38 -10.28 4.02 -11.75
N ALA A 39 -10.04 4.74 -10.66
CA ALA A 39 -10.99 5.70 -10.11
C ALA A 39 -11.10 6.99 -10.95
N ASP A 40 -10.03 7.36 -11.67
CA ASP A 40 -9.96 8.57 -12.50
C ASP A 40 -10.36 8.33 -13.98
N ALA A 41 -10.60 7.07 -14.37
CA ALA A 41 -11.09 6.73 -15.70
C ALA A 41 -12.45 7.40 -15.99
N LYS A 42 -12.65 7.85 -17.25
CA LYS A 42 -13.88 8.51 -17.71
C LYS A 42 -15.12 7.60 -17.58
N GLU A 43 -14.95 6.30 -17.84
CA GLU A 43 -15.97 5.29 -17.58
C GLU A 43 -15.58 4.47 -16.35
N ILE A 44 -16.25 4.75 -15.23
CA ILE A 44 -15.95 4.08 -13.97
C ILE A 44 -16.69 2.75 -13.93
N LYS A 45 -15.98 1.66 -14.14
CA LYS A 45 -16.45 0.32 -13.77
C LYS A 45 -16.30 0.17 -12.25
N LEU A 46 -17.35 0.54 -11.51
CA LEU A 46 -17.41 0.45 -10.04
C LEU A 46 -16.97 -0.92 -9.51
N ASP A 47 -17.30 -2.00 -10.23
CA ASP A 47 -16.89 -3.36 -9.88
C ASP A 47 -15.39 -3.59 -9.99
N ASP A 48 -14.74 -3.03 -11.01
CA ASP A 48 -13.29 -3.13 -11.17
C ASP A 48 -12.56 -2.33 -10.10
N LEU A 49 -13.10 -1.16 -9.73
CA LEU A 49 -12.57 -0.39 -8.60
C LEU A 49 -12.68 -1.16 -7.28
N LYS A 50 -13.82 -1.80 -7.00
CA LYS A 50 -14.04 -2.63 -5.80
C LYS A 50 -13.11 -3.86 -5.76
N LYS A 51 -12.90 -4.52 -6.89
CA LYS A 51 -11.94 -5.65 -7.02
C LYS A 51 -10.52 -5.20 -6.71
N GLN A 52 -10.05 -4.11 -7.34
CA GLN A 52 -8.71 -3.56 -7.10
C GLN A 52 -8.53 -3.07 -5.67
N ALA A 53 -9.55 -2.44 -5.09
CA ALA A 53 -9.56 -1.98 -3.71
C ALA A 53 -9.41 -3.14 -2.72
N THR A 54 -10.13 -4.24 -2.92
CA THR A 54 -10.02 -5.44 -2.07
C THR A 54 -8.60 -6.00 -2.08
N VAL A 55 -7.97 -6.09 -3.25
CA VAL A 55 -6.58 -6.53 -3.38
C VAL A 55 -5.61 -5.55 -2.70
N ALA A 56 -5.83 -4.25 -2.87
CA ALA A 56 -5.00 -3.21 -2.25
C ALA A 56 -5.08 -3.25 -0.71
N VAL A 57 -6.28 -3.38 -0.15
CA VAL A 57 -6.52 -3.51 1.30
C VAL A 57 -5.83 -4.75 1.85
N LYS A 58 -6.00 -5.91 1.20
CA LYS A 58 -5.32 -7.16 1.59
C LYS A 58 -3.80 -7.01 1.62
N LYS A 59 -3.21 -6.31 0.64
CA LYS A 59 -1.76 -6.04 0.61
C LYS A 59 -1.32 -5.05 1.69
N LEU A 60 -2.12 -4.02 2.00
CA LEU A 60 -1.85 -3.06 3.08
C LEU A 60 -1.82 -3.76 4.44
N ASP A 61 -2.82 -4.59 4.74
CA ASP A 61 -2.92 -5.27 6.02
C ASP A 61 -1.79 -6.29 6.19
N LYS A 62 -1.42 -7.03 5.14
CA LYS A 62 -0.24 -7.92 5.17
C LYS A 62 1.06 -7.15 5.39
N ALA A 63 1.24 -5.98 4.78
CA ALA A 63 2.42 -5.17 4.95
C ALA A 63 2.51 -4.56 6.36
N ALA A 64 1.36 -4.22 6.96
CA ALA A 64 1.28 -3.73 8.33
C ALA A 64 1.57 -4.83 9.35
N ALA A 65 0.99 -6.02 9.17
CA ALA A 65 1.24 -7.18 10.04
C ALA A 65 2.72 -7.59 10.07
N ARG A 66 3.42 -7.45 8.94
CA ARG A 66 4.87 -7.71 8.82
C ARG A 66 5.76 -6.54 9.31
N GLY A 67 5.18 -5.45 9.82
CA GLY A 67 5.93 -4.27 10.28
C GLY A 67 6.64 -3.49 9.17
N ILE A 68 6.30 -3.72 7.89
CA ILE A 68 6.94 -3.06 6.76
C ILE A 68 6.41 -1.63 6.60
N ILE A 69 5.14 -1.42 6.94
CA ILE A 69 4.48 -0.12 7.06
C ILE A 69 3.86 0.02 8.45
N HIS A 70 3.81 1.24 8.97
CA HIS A 70 3.17 1.50 10.25
C HIS A 70 1.64 1.31 10.16
N ARG A 71 1.02 0.85 11.25
CA ARG A 71 -0.43 0.61 11.35
C ARG A 71 -1.26 1.82 10.93
N ASN A 72 -0.86 3.03 11.33
CA ASN A 72 -1.57 4.27 10.97
C ASN A 72 -1.44 4.58 9.47
N THR A 73 -0.30 4.23 8.86
CA THR A 73 -0.12 4.40 7.41
C THR A 73 -1.05 3.48 6.65
N ALA A 74 -1.20 2.23 7.10
CA ALA A 74 -2.16 1.29 6.53
C ALA A 74 -3.60 1.79 6.71
N ALA A 75 -3.99 2.18 7.93
CA ALA A 75 -5.33 2.71 8.23
C ALA A 75 -5.69 3.93 7.38
N ARG A 76 -4.78 4.92 7.29
CA ARG A 76 -4.96 6.11 6.44
C ARG A 76 -5.20 5.72 4.98
N LYS A 77 -4.41 4.78 4.44
CA LYS A 77 -4.56 4.34 3.04
C LYS A 77 -5.88 3.59 2.80
N LYS A 78 -6.32 2.76 3.75
CA LYS A 78 -7.65 2.12 3.70
C LYS A 78 -8.77 3.16 3.69
N SER A 79 -8.69 4.17 4.56
CA SER A 79 -9.66 5.28 4.61
C SER A 79 -9.71 6.06 3.30
N GLN A 80 -8.55 6.35 2.68
CA GLN A 80 -8.49 7.02 1.37
C GLN A 80 -9.19 6.21 0.26
N ILE A 81 -8.98 4.90 0.21
CA ILE A 81 -9.62 4.01 -0.78
C ILE A 81 -11.14 3.97 -0.54
N ALA A 82 -11.57 3.81 0.71
CA ALA A 82 -13.00 3.79 1.04
C ALA A 82 -13.70 5.10 0.67
N ARG A 83 -13.08 6.24 0.95
CA ARG A 83 -13.61 7.56 0.58
C ARG A 83 -13.77 7.71 -0.93
N LEU A 84 -12.83 7.19 -1.72
CA LEU A 84 -12.94 7.22 -3.18
C LEU A 84 -14.09 6.37 -3.69
N ILE A 85 -14.24 5.15 -3.19
CA ILE A 85 -15.35 4.27 -3.57
C ILE A 85 -16.68 4.95 -3.24
N ASN A 86 -16.81 5.50 -2.04
CA ASN A 86 -18.03 6.21 -1.64
C ASN A 86 -18.31 7.42 -2.54
N LYS A 87 -17.30 8.25 -2.82
CA LYS A 87 -17.44 9.41 -3.71
C LYS A 87 -17.90 9.02 -5.12
N LYS A 88 -17.46 7.88 -5.65
CA LYS A 88 -17.86 7.39 -6.98
C LYS A 88 -19.16 6.59 -6.96
N SER A 89 -19.58 6.09 -5.80
CA SER A 89 -20.81 5.31 -5.64
C SER A 89 -22.02 6.18 -5.30
N GLN A 90 -21.83 7.34 -4.67
CA GLN A 90 -22.91 8.28 -4.42
C GLN A 90 -23.24 9.02 -5.73
N PRO A 91 -24.52 9.12 -6.14
CA PRO A 91 -24.89 10.11 -7.14
C PRO A 91 -24.50 11.48 -6.60
N VAL A 92 -23.95 12.33 -7.46
CA VAL A 92 -23.62 13.72 -7.12
C VAL A 92 -24.83 14.35 -6.40
N ALA A 93 -24.70 14.56 -5.09
CA ALA A 93 -25.73 15.25 -4.33
C ALA A 93 -25.54 16.75 -4.61
N GLY A 94 -26.50 17.32 -5.36
CA GLY A 94 -26.80 18.76 -5.46
C GLY A 94 -25.64 19.68 -5.75
#